data_AF-A0A811MZQ5-F1
#
_entry.id   AF-A0A811MZQ5-F1
#
_cell.length_a   1.000
_cell.length_b   1.000
_cell.length_c   1.000
_cell.angle_alpha   90.00
_cell.angle_beta   90.00
_cell.angle_gamma   90.00
#
_symmetry.space_group_name_H-M   'P 1'
#
loop_
_entity.id
_entity.type
_entity.pdbx_description
1 polymer ?
#
loop_
_entity_poly.entity_id
_entity_poly.type
_entity_poly.pdbx_seq_one_letter_code
_entity_poly.pdbx_strand_id
1 'polypeptide(L)'
;MEVLSHDGDYASAHDNELWVQYNEEQQTALNQRLALCRIRVHEKQYRAMDDASLLKLFPPSVLENNWYYDHYECHFDWFFDPAYCKLPHVEDYQRMVLRVTVEFEGLEICPYARNTLADDQQFVQFWEKLSRKTKLIELYITERIENVLRYHALKIAEELPSVYKTPIVARFMEFVWGVVDDYTYAGFLTKMWELLAKQQMNFTDALRYVYNEGKYRSIFLWGMGSELEPNLFRMEQHAQDGDVHQLVMDTIIENFWKPRTYYEYVRKKMRIAEEIGLIPKQHPPKYAQIF
;
A
#
# COMPACT_ATOMS: atom_id res chain seq x y z
N MET A 1 -15.87 -38.55 34.45
CA MET A 1 -16.73 -38.41 33.26
C MET A 1 -17.65 -37.26 33.55
N GLU A 2 -17.29 -36.07 33.07
CA GLU A 2 -18.20 -34.94 32.83
C GLU A 2 -17.38 -33.88 32.09
N VAL A 3 -17.65 -33.76 30.80
CA VAL A 3 -17.05 -32.80 29.89
C VAL A 3 -17.93 -31.56 29.98
N LEU A 4 -17.40 -30.47 30.54
CA LEU A 4 -18.04 -29.16 30.46
C LEU A 4 -17.61 -28.51 29.14
N SER A 5 -18.48 -28.64 28.13
CA SER A 5 -18.44 -27.82 26.92
C SER A 5 -18.82 -26.39 27.28
N HIS A 6 -17.89 -25.45 27.16
CA HIS A 6 -18.16 -24.02 27.15
C HIS A 6 -17.93 -23.51 25.73
N ASP A 7 -18.87 -23.83 24.85
CA ASP A 7 -19.09 -23.06 23.63
C ASP A 7 -19.83 -21.77 24.06
N GLY A 8 -19.04 -20.78 24.47
CA GLY A 8 -19.50 -19.43 24.72
C GLY A 8 -19.56 -18.69 23.39
N ASP A 9 -20.78 -18.49 22.90
CA ASP A 9 -21.13 -17.54 21.84
C ASP A 9 -20.40 -16.20 22.02
N TYR A 10 -19.33 -16.00 21.25
CA TYR A 10 -18.78 -14.67 20.94
C TYR A 10 -19.52 -14.06 19.73
N ALA A 11 -20.85 -14.17 19.71
CA ALA A 11 -21.67 -13.29 18.90
C ALA A 11 -21.62 -11.90 19.56
N SER A 12 -20.60 -11.12 19.17
CA SER A 12 -20.47 -9.74 19.63
C SER A 12 -21.77 -9.00 19.33
N ALA A 13 -22.29 -8.28 20.33
CA ALA A 13 -23.54 -7.54 20.29
C ALA A 13 -23.51 -6.32 19.32
N HIS A 14 -22.80 -6.41 18.19
CA HIS A 14 -22.68 -5.39 17.15
C HIS A 14 -23.37 -5.77 15.84
N ASP A 15 -23.84 -7.01 15.68
CA ASP A 15 -24.44 -7.46 14.41
C ASP A 15 -25.92 -7.09 14.25
N ASN A 16 -26.57 -6.55 15.28
CA ASN A 16 -28.01 -6.23 15.27
C ASN A 16 -28.36 -4.76 14.94
N GLU A 17 -27.38 -3.89 14.65
CA GLU A 17 -27.62 -2.48 14.25
C GLU A 17 -27.51 -2.22 12.74
N LEU A 18 -27.37 -3.26 11.91
CA LEU A 18 -26.68 -3.17 10.61
C LEU A 18 -27.56 -3.23 9.35
N TRP A 19 -28.78 -2.67 9.36
CA TRP A 19 -29.60 -2.56 8.13
C TRP A 19 -30.36 -1.24 7.97
N VAL A 20 -29.74 -0.11 8.35
CA VAL A 20 -30.25 1.19 7.90
C VAL A 20 -29.96 1.30 6.40
N GLN A 21 -30.99 1.12 5.57
CA GLN A 21 -30.90 1.34 4.13
C GLN A 21 -31.13 2.82 3.82
N TYR A 22 -30.49 3.30 2.76
CA TYR A 22 -30.79 4.63 2.23
C TYR A 22 -32.27 4.73 1.85
N ASN A 23 -32.89 5.87 2.16
CA ASN A 23 -34.09 6.26 1.43
C ASN A 23 -33.71 6.75 0.01
N GLU A 24 -34.70 6.87 -0.86
CA GLU A 24 -34.49 7.22 -2.28
C GLU A 24 -33.77 8.57 -2.45
N GLU A 25 -34.12 9.57 -1.64
CA GLU A 25 -33.49 10.89 -1.66
C GLU A 25 -32.02 10.83 -1.25
N GLN A 26 -31.69 10.09 -0.20
CA GLN A 26 -30.32 9.93 0.29
C GLN A 26 -29.46 9.15 -0.72
N GLN A 27 -30.01 8.10 -1.34
CA GLN A 27 -29.31 7.34 -2.37
C GLN A 27 -29.05 8.22 -3.59
N THR A 28 -30.04 9.00 -4.01
CA THR A 28 -29.90 9.96 -5.12
C THR A 28 -28.83 11.01 -4.82
N ALA A 29 -28.85 11.58 -3.62
CA ALA A 29 -27.85 12.56 -3.19
C ALA A 29 -26.44 11.96 -3.13
N LEU A 30 -26.28 10.71 -2.67
CA LEU A 30 -25.00 9.99 -2.72
C LEU A 30 -24.54 9.83 -4.17
N ASN A 31 -25.38 9.27 -5.04
CA ASN A 31 -25.04 9.01 -6.44
C ASN A 31 -24.63 10.29 -7.18
N GLN A 32 -25.31 11.42 -6.90
CA GLN A 32 -24.94 12.72 -7.45
C GLN A 32 -23.54 13.15 -6.99
N ARG A 33 -23.21 13.07 -5.68
CA ARG A 33 -21.87 13.42 -5.17
C ARG A 33 -20.77 12.55 -5.79
N LEU A 34 -20.99 11.24 -5.87
CA LEU A 34 -20.02 10.31 -6.46
C LEU A 34 -19.83 10.55 -7.96
N ALA A 35 -20.90 10.91 -8.69
CA ALA A 35 -20.82 11.28 -10.10
C ALA A 35 -19.90 12.48 -10.35
N LEU A 36 -19.93 13.51 -9.49
CA LEU A 36 -19.05 14.66 -9.62
C LEU A 36 -17.56 14.27 -9.52
N CYS A 37 -17.24 13.31 -8.63
CA CYS A 37 -15.89 12.76 -8.50
C CYS A 37 -15.43 12.06 -9.78
N ARG A 38 -16.31 11.25 -10.39
CA ARG A 38 -16.04 10.54 -11.66
C ARG A 38 -15.81 11.52 -12.81
N ILE A 39 -16.66 12.55 -12.92
CA ILE A 39 -16.55 13.61 -13.94
C ILE A 39 -15.20 14.32 -13.84
N ARG A 40 -14.75 14.69 -12.63
CA ARG A 40 -13.44 15.36 -12.44
C ARG A 40 -12.24 14.56 -12.91
N VAL A 41 -12.34 13.22 -12.92
CA VAL A 41 -11.28 12.34 -13.43
C VAL A 41 -11.38 12.16 -14.92
N HIS A 42 -12.58 11.87 -15.43
CA HIS A 42 -12.79 11.65 -16.84
C HIS A 42 -12.48 12.91 -17.66
N GLU A 43 -12.95 14.05 -17.17
CA GLU A 43 -12.88 15.35 -17.84
C GLU A 43 -11.92 16.28 -17.08
N LYS A 44 -10.63 16.19 -17.40
CA LYS A 44 -9.56 16.91 -16.69
C LYS A 44 -9.79 18.42 -16.58
N GLN A 45 -10.50 19.02 -17.53
CA GLN A 45 -10.87 20.44 -17.52
C GLN A 45 -11.76 20.85 -16.34
N TYR A 46 -12.49 19.92 -15.74
CA TYR A 46 -13.37 20.20 -14.61
C TYR A 46 -12.76 19.87 -13.24
N ARG A 47 -11.54 19.35 -13.20
CA ARG A 47 -10.87 18.88 -11.96
C ARG A 47 -10.77 19.94 -10.86
N ALA A 48 -10.67 21.21 -11.23
CA ALA A 48 -10.58 22.34 -10.28
C ALA A 48 -11.93 23.04 -10.01
N MET A 49 -13.02 22.62 -10.65
CA MET A 49 -14.33 23.24 -10.45
C MET A 49 -14.97 22.78 -9.14
N ASP A 50 -15.66 23.71 -8.48
CA ASP A 50 -16.49 23.40 -7.31
C ASP A 50 -17.77 22.63 -7.71
N ASP A 51 -18.38 21.97 -6.73
CA ASP A 51 -19.57 21.15 -6.95
C ASP A 51 -20.75 21.96 -7.52
N ALA A 52 -20.93 23.21 -7.09
CA ALA A 52 -22.07 24.03 -7.55
C ALA A 52 -21.91 24.43 -9.02
N SER A 53 -20.69 24.73 -9.46
CA SER A 53 -20.37 24.97 -10.87
C SER A 53 -20.54 23.72 -11.72
N LEU A 54 -20.12 22.56 -11.23
CA LEU A 54 -20.32 21.28 -11.90
C LEU A 54 -21.81 20.95 -12.05
N LEU A 55 -22.62 21.13 -11.00
CA LEU A 55 -24.06 20.86 -11.04
C LEU A 55 -24.84 21.79 -11.99
N LYS A 56 -24.29 22.95 -12.36
CA LYS A 56 -24.85 23.80 -13.43
C LYS A 56 -24.63 23.22 -14.83
N LEU A 57 -23.47 22.60 -15.05
CA LEU A 57 -23.13 21.94 -16.33
C LEU A 57 -23.77 20.56 -16.43
N PHE A 58 -23.86 19.86 -15.31
CA PHE A 58 -24.38 18.51 -15.16
C PHE A 58 -25.51 18.50 -14.12
N PRO A 59 -26.70 19.03 -14.47
CA PRO A 59 -27.84 19.00 -13.56
C PRO A 59 -28.27 17.56 -13.24
N PRO A 60 -29.02 17.33 -12.14
CA PRO A 60 -29.44 15.99 -11.71
C PRO A 60 -29.99 15.08 -12.80
N SER A 61 -30.82 15.61 -13.71
CA SER A 61 -31.38 14.85 -14.83
C SER A 61 -30.33 14.37 -15.82
N VAL A 62 -29.26 15.15 -16.06
CA VAL A 62 -28.13 14.75 -16.90
C VAL A 62 -27.31 13.67 -16.20
N LEU A 63 -27.07 13.80 -14.89
CA LEU A 63 -26.37 12.78 -14.12
C LEU A 63 -27.10 11.44 -14.17
N GLU A 64 -28.41 11.45 -13.94
CA GLU A 64 -29.26 10.25 -13.96
C GLU A 64 -29.30 9.59 -15.34
N ASN A 65 -29.52 10.37 -16.42
CA ASN A 65 -29.54 9.86 -17.80
C ASN A 65 -28.20 9.22 -18.23
N ASN A 66 -27.09 9.62 -17.59
CA ASN A 66 -25.76 9.06 -17.83
C ASN A 66 -25.35 8.04 -16.76
N TRP A 67 -26.32 7.46 -16.04
CA TRP A 67 -26.08 6.42 -15.02
C TRP A 67 -25.07 6.86 -13.96
N TYR A 68 -25.08 8.14 -13.60
CA TYR A 68 -24.15 8.74 -12.65
C TYR A 68 -22.67 8.52 -13.00
N TYR A 69 -22.36 8.33 -14.29
CA TYR A 69 -21.00 8.18 -14.82
C TYR A 69 -20.26 6.95 -14.25
N ASP A 70 -20.97 5.98 -13.69
CA ASP A 70 -20.42 4.81 -13.00
C ASP A 70 -19.49 3.94 -13.86
N HIS A 71 -19.83 3.77 -15.13
CA HIS A 71 -19.08 2.98 -16.11
C HIS A 71 -17.64 3.48 -16.31
N TYR A 72 -17.35 4.76 -16.08
CA TYR A 72 -15.99 5.29 -16.20
C TYR A 72 -15.02 4.71 -15.17
N GLU A 73 -15.52 4.19 -14.03
CA GLU A 73 -14.66 3.57 -13.01
C GLU A 73 -13.89 2.35 -13.54
N CYS A 74 -14.35 1.70 -14.61
CA CYS A 74 -13.60 0.59 -15.23
C CYS A 74 -12.27 1.04 -15.86
N HIS A 75 -12.11 2.34 -16.12
CA HIS A 75 -10.90 2.94 -16.67
C HIS A 75 -10.00 3.60 -15.60
N PHE A 76 -10.40 3.56 -14.33
CA PHE A 76 -9.67 4.17 -13.23
C PHE A 76 -8.95 3.11 -12.39
N ASP A 77 -7.83 3.51 -11.78
CA ASP A 77 -7.12 2.73 -10.75
C ASP A 77 -7.90 2.60 -9.43
N TRP A 78 -9.11 3.14 -9.36
CA TRP A 78 -9.95 3.20 -8.17
C TRP A 78 -11.43 3.10 -8.54
N PHE A 79 -12.26 2.74 -7.58
CA PHE A 79 -13.71 2.64 -7.75
C PHE A 79 -14.41 2.92 -6.41
N PHE A 80 -15.72 3.18 -6.45
CA PHE A 80 -16.52 3.23 -5.23
C PHE A 80 -17.10 1.83 -4.94
N ASP A 81 -16.75 1.23 -3.79
CA ASP A 81 -17.18 -0.12 -3.42
C ASP A 81 -18.72 -0.18 -3.32
N PRO A 82 -19.40 -0.99 -4.16
CA PRO A 82 -20.86 -1.07 -4.17
C PRO A 82 -21.47 -1.53 -2.85
N ALA A 83 -20.74 -2.30 -2.03
CA ALA A 83 -21.21 -2.72 -0.72
C ALA A 83 -21.22 -1.54 0.26
N TYR A 84 -20.17 -0.71 0.23
CA TYR A 84 -20.04 0.47 1.11
C TYR A 84 -20.94 1.62 0.66
N CYS A 85 -21.26 1.69 -0.64
CA CYS A 85 -22.26 2.62 -1.17
C CYS A 85 -23.69 2.31 -0.70
N LYS A 86 -23.95 1.16 -0.07
CA LYS A 86 -25.25 0.82 0.54
C LYS A 86 -25.34 1.20 2.02
N LEU A 87 -24.22 1.59 2.64
CA LEU A 87 -24.13 1.84 4.08
C LEU A 87 -24.15 3.34 4.34
N PRO A 88 -25.18 3.91 5.00
CA PRO A 88 -25.31 5.35 5.19
C PRO A 88 -24.33 5.96 6.20
N HIS A 89 -23.85 5.17 7.15
CA HIS A 89 -22.92 5.59 8.21
C HIS A 89 -21.45 5.66 7.76
N VAL A 90 -21.16 5.20 6.54
CA VAL A 90 -19.81 5.20 5.98
C VAL A 90 -19.50 6.57 5.38
N GLU A 91 -18.24 7.02 5.41
CA GLU A 91 -17.81 8.26 4.75
C GLU A 91 -17.50 8.06 3.26
N ASP A 92 -17.64 9.10 2.43
CA ASP A 92 -17.38 8.97 0.98
C ASP A 92 -15.92 8.53 0.70
N TYR A 93 -14.95 8.93 1.54
CA TYR A 93 -13.56 8.45 1.49
C TYR A 93 -13.42 6.94 1.74
N GLN A 94 -14.23 6.38 2.65
CA GLN A 94 -14.22 4.94 2.95
C GLN A 94 -14.82 4.13 1.81
N ARG A 95 -15.77 4.70 1.05
CA ARG A 95 -16.36 4.06 -0.13
C ARG A 95 -15.34 3.92 -1.26
N MET A 96 -14.38 4.84 -1.37
CA MET A 96 -13.36 4.80 -2.41
C MET A 96 -12.28 3.75 -2.09
N VAL A 97 -12.00 2.87 -3.05
CA VAL A 97 -10.99 1.80 -2.92
C VAL A 97 -10.11 1.80 -4.17
N LEU A 98 -8.81 1.52 -4.02
CA LEU A 98 -7.93 1.33 -5.18
C LEU A 98 -8.08 -0.10 -5.70
N ARG A 99 -8.00 -0.26 -7.02
CA ARG A 99 -7.95 -1.58 -7.64
C ARG A 99 -6.65 -2.26 -7.24
N VAL A 100 -6.73 -3.53 -6.83
CA VAL A 100 -5.56 -4.37 -6.62
C VAL A 100 -4.98 -4.68 -8.00
N THR A 101 -3.99 -3.90 -8.39
CA THR A 101 -3.11 -4.20 -9.53
C THR A 101 -1.92 -5.01 -9.03
N VAL A 102 -1.08 -5.52 -9.96
CA VAL A 102 0.18 -6.19 -9.61
C VAL A 102 0.97 -5.34 -8.61
N GLU A 103 0.96 -4.01 -8.75
CA GLU A 103 1.58 -3.03 -7.84
C GLU A 103 1.29 -3.27 -6.34
N PHE A 104 0.11 -3.78 -5.99
CA PHE A 104 -0.35 -4.03 -4.63
C PHE A 104 -0.74 -5.51 -4.39
N GLU A 105 -0.18 -6.43 -5.18
CA GLU A 105 -0.43 -7.87 -5.04
C GLU A 105 -0.06 -8.35 -3.62
N GLY A 106 -0.93 -9.16 -3.01
CA GLY A 106 -0.81 -9.55 -1.59
C GLY A 106 -1.50 -8.62 -0.58
N LEU A 107 -1.98 -7.44 -0.99
CA LEU A 107 -2.87 -6.59 -0.20
C LEU A 107 -4.37 -6.90 -0.43
N GLU A 108 -4.67 -8.05 -1.06
CA GLU A 108 -6.01 -8.54 -1.46
C GLU A 108 -7.12 -7.89 -0.63
N ILE A 109 -7.76 -6.88 -1.23
CA ILE A 109 -8.77 -5.95 -0.68
C ILE A 109 -9.00 -6.17 0.81
N CYS A 110 -7.98 -5.82 1.58
CA CYS A 110 -7.97 -6.10 3.00
C CYS A 110 -9.15 -5.34 3.63
N PRO A 111 -9.84 -5.85 4.67
CA PRO A 111 -10.86 -5.08 5.40
C PRO A 111 -10.33 -3.71 5.88
N TYR A 112 -9.00 -3.53 5.93
CA TYR A 112 -8.28 -2.29 6.24
C TYR A 112 -8.16 -1.28 5.07
N ALA A 113 -8.53 -1.61 3.84
CA ALA A 113 -8.59 -0.63 2.73
C ALA A 113 -9.72 0.42 2.92
N ARG A 114 -10.53 0.22 3.96
CA ARG A 114 -11.82 0.88 4.22
C ARG A 114 -11.80 1.72 5.52
N ASN A 115 -10.62 2.15 5.93
CA ASN A 115 -10.38 3.10 7.01
C ASN A 115 -10.97 4.48 6.71
N THR A 116 -11.34 5.21 7.77
CA THR A 116 -11.72 6.63 7.66
C THR A 116 -10.53 7.46 7.18
N LEU A 117 -10.80 8.69 6.72
CA LEU A 117 -9.71 9.60 6.36
C LEU A 117 -8.80 9.89 7.56
N ALA A 118 -9.39 10.04 8.75
CA ALA A 118 -8.67 10.33 9.98
C ALA A 118 -7.74 9.18 10.40
N ASP A 119 -8.19 7.94 10.20
CA ASP A 119 -7.39 6.74 10.45
C ASP A 119 -6.19 6.67 9.50
N ASP A 120 -6.42 6.84 8.21
CA ASP A 120 -5.37 6.83 7.19
C ASP A 120 -4.35 7.98 7.39
N GLN A 121 -4.81 9.16 7.79
CA GLN A 121 -3.92 10.27 8.17
C GLN A 121 -3.05 9.93 9.38
N GLN A 122 -3.61 9.31 10.41
CA GLN A 122 -2.85 8.86 11.58
C GLN A 122 -1.85 7.75 11.21
N PHE A 123 -2.21 6.87 10.27
CA PHE A 123 -1.29 5.86 9.74
C PHE A 123 -0.05 6.47 9.11
N VAL A 124 -0.27 7.42 8.20
CA VAL A 124 0.81 8.08 7.46
C VAL A 124 1.71 8.82 8.44
N GLN A 125 1.13 9.55 9.40
CA GLN A 125 1.90 10.23 10.44
C GLN A 125 2.72 9.27 11.30
N PHE A 126 2.13 8.13 11.69
CA PHE A 126 2.82 7.08 12.43
C PHE A 126 4.02 6.55 11.63
N TRP A 127 3.79 6.15 10.39
CA TRP A 127 4.81 5.58 9.50
C TRP A 127 5.96 6.56 9.25
N GLU A 128 5.65 7.82 8.92
CA GLU A 128 6.65 8.87 8.68
C GLU A 128 7.42 9.25 9.95
N LYS A 129 6.78 9.25 11.12
CA LYS A 129 7.48 9.46 12.41
C LYS A 129 8.41 8.28 12.70
N LEU A 130 7.95 7.04 12.51
CA LEU A 130 8.73 5.84 12.77
C LEU A 130 9.94 5.80 11.84
N SER A 131 9.73 5.89 10.53
CA SER A 131 10.80 5.95 9.51
C SER A 131 11.85 7.00 9.83
N ARG A 132 11.45 8.23 10.20
CA ARG A 132 12.42 9.27 10.58
C ARG A 132 13.24 8.92 11.83
N LYS A 133 12.62 8.31 12.84
CA LYS A 133 13.32 7.89 14.07
C LYS A 133 14.24 6.69 13.82
N THR A 134 13.94 5.87 12.82
CA THR A 134 14.63 4.60 12.56
C THR A 134 15.62 4.67 11.39
N LYS A 135 15.62 5.77 10.63
CA LYS A 135 16.54 6.03 9.50
C LYS A 135 18.03 5.86 9.85
N LEU A 136 18.42 6.11 11.11
CA LEU A 136 19.80 5.92 11.58
C LEU A 136 20.06 4.50 12.10
N ILE A 137 19.01 3.79 12.51
CA ILE A 137 19.08 2.40 12.99
C ILE A 137 19.23 1.44 11.80
N GLU A 138 18.74 1.82 10.62
CA GLU A 138 18.96 1.14 9.32
C GLU A 138 20.46 0.93 8.98
N LEU A 139 21.36 1.75 9.54
CA LEU A 139 22.81 1.67 9.31
C LEU A 139 23.54 0.65 10.21
N TYR A 140 22.89 0.13 11.25
CA TYR A 140 23.51 -0.77 12.24
C TYR A 140 22.58 -1.94 12.59
N ILE A 141 22.39 -2.89 11.67
CA ILE A 141 21.53 -4.04 11.94
C ILE A 141 22.24 -5.11 12.78
N THR A 142 21.64 -5.42 13.93
CA THR A 142 21.88 -6.62 14.75
C THR A 142 20.52 -7.28 15.03
N GLU A 143 20.48 -8.52 15.56
CA GLU A 143 19.26 -9.23 16.00
C GLU A 143 18.34 -8.41 16.95
N ARG A 144 18.82 -7.26 17.43
CA ARG A 144 18.09 -6.36 18.33
C ARG A 144 17.25 -5.30 17.62
N ILE A 145 17.31 -5.19 16.29
CA ILE A 145 16.64 -4.11 15.56
C ILE A 145 15.12 -4.17 15.71
N GLU A 146 14.51 -5.35 15.66
CA GLU A 146 13.07 -5.52 15.80
C GLU A 146 12.58 -4.96 17.15
N ASN A 147 13.31 -5.24 18.24
CA ASN A 147 12.97 -4.73 19.57
C ASN A 147 13.09 -3.21 19.65
N VAL A 148 14.08 -2.62 18.99
CA VAL A 148 14.25 -1.15 18.92
C VAL A 148 13.14 -0.51 18.09
N LEU A 149 12.82 -1.08 16.92
CA LEU A 149 11.70 -0.65 16.07
C LEU A 149 10.39 -0.74 16.84
N ARG A 150 10.16 -1.83 17.56
CA ARG A 150 8.95 -2.08 18.34
C ARG A 150 8.82 -1.10 19.51
N TYR A 151 9.92 -0.80 20.20
CA TYR A 151 9.94 0.21 21.26
C TYR A 151 9.54 1.60 20.71
N HIS A 152 10.14 2.03 19.60
CA HIS A 152 9.81 3.32 18.99
C HIS A 152 8.38 3.36 18.45
N ALA A 153 7.91 2.27 17.84
CA ALA A 153 6.53 2.13 17.38
C ALA A 153 5.54 2.27 18.52
N LEU A 154 5.74 1.54 19.63
CA LEU A 154 4.86 1.64 20.81
C LEU A 154 4.83 3.06 21.37
N LYS A 155 6.00 3.71 21.50
CA LYS A 155 6.10 5.09 21.98
C LYS A 155 5.37 6.08 21.08
N ILE A 156 5.43 5.92 19.76
CA ILE A 156 4.67 6.77 18.82
C ILE A 156 3.17 6.45 18.91
N ALA A 157 2.79 5.17 19.02
CA ALA A 157 1.40 4.75 19.12
C ALA A 157 0.71 5.25 20.40
N GLU A 158 1.45 5.44 21.50
CA GLU A 158 0.94 6.08 22.72
C GLU A 158 0.53 7.54 22.51
N GLU A 159 1.17 8.25 21.57
CA GLU A 159 0.84 9.63 21.21
C GLU A 159 -0.43 9.72 20.32
N LEU A 160 -0.96 8.59 19.86
CA LEU A 160 -2.10 8.53 18.95
C LEU A 160 -3.40 8.13 19.67
N PRO A 161 -4.58 8.62 19.22
CA PRO A 161 -5.89 8.21 19.71
C PRO A 161 -6.08 6.68 19.83
N SER A 162 -6.76 6.22 20.89
CA SER A 162 -6.88 4.80 21.21
C SER A 162 -7.59 3.96 20.14
N VAL A 163 -8.53 4.57 19.40
CA VAL A 163 -9.32 3.93 18.34
C VAL A 163 -8.43 3.39 17.20
N TYR A 164 -7.24 3.98 17.02
CA TYR A 164 -6.36 3.71 15.89
C TYR A 164 -5.20 2.72 16.20
N LYS A 165 -5.13 2.17 17.42
CA LYS A 165 -3.98 1.35 17.85
C LYS A 165 -3.96 -0.06 17.24
N THR A 166 -5.13 -0.66 16.94
CA THR A 166 -5.23 -2.03 16.42
C THR A 166 -4.69 -2.16 14.98
N PRO A 167 -5.02 -1.27 14.03
CA PRO A 167 -4.42 -1.29 12.69
C PRO A 167 -2.90 -1.06 12.71
N ILE A 168 -2.39 -0.19 13.60
CA ILE A 168 -0.95 0.07 13.75
C ILE A 168 -0.19 -1.20 14.14
N VAL A 169 -0.68 -1.98 15.11
CA VAL A 169 0.02 -3.19 15.56
C VAL A 169 0.02 -4.27 14.47
N ALA A 170 -1.09 -4.44 13.74
CA ALA A 170 -1.16 -5.38 12.62
C ALA A 170 -0.21 -5.00 11.47
N ARG A 171 0.03 -3.70 11.25
CA ARG A 171 0.82 -3.18 10.12
C ARG A 171 2.23 -2.76 10.48
N PHE A 172 2.57 -2.71 11.78
CA PHE A 172 3.94 -2.53 12.24
C PHE A 172 4.86 -3.63 11.68
N MET A 173 4.36 -4.86 11.58
CA MET A 173 5.14 -5.95 10.99
C MET A 173 5.51 -5.64 9.54
N GLU A 174 4.60 -5.06 8.75
CA GLU A 174 4.90 -4.66 7.36
C GLU A 174 6.04 -3.64 7.28
N PHE A 175 6.13 -2.71 8.23
CA PHE A 175 7.27 -1.80 8.37
C PHE A 175 8.58 -2.55 8.68
N VAL A 176 8.53 -3.47 9.65
CA VAL A 176 9.71 -4.27 10.05
C VAL A 176 10.20 -5.13 8.90
N TRP A 177 9.30 -5.87 8.23
CA TRP A 177 9.61 -6.67 7.05
C TRP A 177 10.20 -5.78 5.95
N GLY A 178 9.60 -4.62 5.68
CA GLY A 178 10.13 -3.67 4.71
C GLY A 178 11.59 -3.27 4.97
N VAL A 179 11.92 -2.91 6.22
CA VAL A 179 13.28 -2.54 6.63
C VAL A 179 14.26 -3.72 6.59
N VAL A 180 13.81 -4.89 7.06
CA VAL A 180 14.62 -6.12 7.05
C VAL A 180 14.91 -6.55 5.61
N ASP A 181 13.93 -6.48 4.71
CA ASP A 181 14.06 -6.85 3.31
C ASP A 181 15.01 -5.90 2.57
N ASP A 182 14.87 -4.57 2.76
CA ASP A 182 15.76 -3.58 2.14
C ASP A 182 17.22 -3.80 2.56
N TYR A 183 17.44 -4.12 3.84
CA TYR A 183 18.78 -4.42 4.32
C TYR A 183 19.30 -5.77 3.85
N THR A 184 18.46 -6.81 3.87
CA THR A 184 18.84 -8.14 3.38
C THR A 184 19.25 -8.04 1.92
N TYR A 185 18.50 -7.26 1.13
CA TYR A 185 18.79 -6.96 -0.25
C TYR A 185 20.08 -6.16 -0.45
N ALA A 186 20.29 -5.08 0.31
CA ALA A 186 21.55 -4.32 0.26
C ALA A 186 22.77 -5.17 0.65
N GLY A 187 22.62 -6.05 1.66
CA GLY A 187 23.63 -7.01 2.07
C GLY A 187 23.91 -8.04 0.98
N PHE A 188 22.87 -8.54 0.31
CA PHE A 188 23.00 -9.44 -0.84
C PHE A 188 23.76 -8.79 -1.99
N LEU A 189 23.39 -7.57 -2.41
CA LEU A 189 24.08 -6.84 -3.47
C LEU A 189 25.55 -6.57 -3.11
N THR A 190 25.81 -6.16 -1.86
CA THR A 190 27.18 -5.95 -1.38
C THR A 190 27.98 -7.25 -1.47
N LYS A 191 27.41 -8.37 -1.01
CA LYS A 191 28.07 -9.68 -1.04
C LYS A 191 28.33 -10.15 -2.47
N MET A 192 27.36 -10.01 -3.36
CA MET A 192 27.51 -10.32 -4.78
C MET A 192 28.62 -9.48 -5.40
N TRP A 193 28.64 -8.17 -5.16
CA TRP A 193 29.70 -7.30 -5.64
C TRP A 193 31.08 -7.73 -5.13
N GLU A 194 31.22 -8.11 -3.86
CA GLU A 194 32.50 -8.59 -3.32
C GLU A 194 32.98 -9.88 -3.99
N LEU A 195 32.09 -10.85 -4.22
CA LEU A 195 32.44 -12.11 -4.86
C LEU A 195 32.84 -11.89 -6.33
N LEU A 196 32.10 -11.05 -7.04
CA LEU A 196 32.32 -10.75 -8.46
C LEU A 196 33.56 -9.85 -8.67
N ALA A 197 33.62 -8.70 -8.00
CA ALA A 197 34.62 -7.68 -8.28
C ALA A 197 35.93 -7.87 -7.50
N LYS A 198 35.88 -8.32 -6.23
CA LYS A 198 37.09 -8.50 -5.42
C LYS A 198 37.68 -9.90 -5.57
N GLN A 199 36.82 -10.92 -5.60
CA GLN A 199 37.26 -12.32 -5.65
C GLN A 199 37.27 -12.90 -7.07
N GLN A 200 36.80 -12.14 -8.06
CA GLN A 200 36.76 -12.55 -9.47
C GLN A 200 36.05 -13.89 -9.67
N MET A 201 35.04 -14.20 -8.84
CA MET A 201 34.19 -15.35 -9.08
C MET A 201 33.29 -15.08 -10.29
N ASN A 202 33.01 -16.11 -11.07
CA ASN A 202 31.94 -16.04 -12.04
C ASN A 202 30.58 -15.92 -11.33
N PHE A 203 29.60 -15.40 -12.06
CA PHE A 203 28.28 -15.10 -11.50
C PHE A 203 27.55 -16.34 -10.95
N THR A 204 27.59 -17.46 -11.66
CA THR A 204 26.91 -18.70 -11.26
C THR A 204 27.45 -19.22 -9.93
N ASP A 205 28.77 -19.24 -9.74
CA ASP A 205 29.39 -19.71 -8.50
C ASP A 205 29.16 -18.73 -7.35
N ALA A 206 29.21 -17.42 -7.62
CA ALA A 206 28.89 -16.40 -6.62
C ALA A 206 27.44 -16.52 -6.13
N LEU A 207 26.48 -16.69 -7.05
CA LEU A 207 25.07 -16.83 -6.69
C LEU A 207 24.81 -18.13 -5.93
N ARG A 208 25.40 -19.25 -6.37
CA ARG A 208 25.31 -20.54 -5.68
C ARG A 208 25.91 -20.45 -4.27
N TYR A 209 27.02 -19.74 -4.10
CA TYR A 209 27.63 -19.50 -2.79
C TYR A 209 26.66 -18.75 -1.87
N VAL A 210 26.10 -17.63 -2.34
CA VAL A 210 25.20 -16.76 -1.55
C VAL A 210 23.88 -17.47 -1.23
N TYR A 211 23.37 -18.28 -2.16
CA TYR A 211 22.21 -19.13 -1.94
C TYR A 211 22.48 -20.17 -0.84
N ASN A 212 23.61 -20.87 -0.92
CA ASN A 212 24.00 -21.90 0.05
C ASN A 212 24.39 -21.33 1.42
N GLU A 213 24.81 -20.07 1.50
CA GLU A 213 25.04 -19.35 2.77
C GLU A 213 23.74 -19.25 3.58
N GLY A 214 22.57 -19.37 2.94
CA GLY A 214 21.24 -19.42 3.57
C GLY A 214 20.78 -18.11 4.22
N LYS A 215 21.69 -17.15 4.42
CA LYS A 215 21.46 -15.85 5.04
C LYS A 215 20.52 -14.95 4.23
N TYR A 216 20.48 -15.11 2.92
CA TYR A 216 19.69 -14.28 2.00
C TYR A 216 18.47 -15.01 1.44
N ARG A 217 18.05 -16.12 2.08
CA ARG A 217 16.99 -17.01 1.57
C ARG A 217 15.65 -16.32 1.33
N SER A 218 15.32 -15.27 2.10
CA SER A 218 14.09 -14.47 1.91
C SER A 218 14.03 -13.79 0.54
N ILE A 219 15.17 -13.32 0.01
CA ILE A 219 15.27 -12.72 -1.34
C ILE A 219 14.89 -13.75 -2.41
N PHE A 220 15.38 -14.99 -2.25
CA PHE A 220 15.11 -16.09 -3.17
C PHE A 220 13.68 -16.61 -3.08
N LEU A 221 13.03 -16.48 -1.91
CA LEU A 221 11.65 -16.92 -1.69
C LEU A 221 10.60 -15.92 -2.20
N TRP A 222 10.81 -14.62 -1.99
CA TRP A 222 9.79 -13.59 -2.24
C TRP A 222 10.02 -12.78 -3.52
N GLY A 223 11.27 -12.51 -3.90
CA GLY A 223 11.57 -11.72 -5.09
C GLY A 223 11.86 -12.54 -6.35
N MET A 224 12.17 -13.84 -6.19
CA MET A 224 12.80 -14.59 -7.29
C MET A 224 12.39 -16.09 -7.40
N GLY A 225 11.40 -16.55 -6.65
CA GLY A 225 11.09 -17.99 -6.48
C GLY A 225 10.60 -18.74 -7.74
N SER A 226 9.98 -18.05 -8.70
CA SER A 226 9.45 -18.65 -9.94
C SER A 226 10.24 -18.29 -11.20
N GLU A 227 11.10 -17.27 -11.15
CA GLU A 227 11.79 -16.73 -12.33
C GLU A 227 13.32 -16.93 -12.34
N LEU A 228 13.90 -17.39 -11.23
CA LEU A 228 15.36 -17.59 -11.15
C LEU A 228 15.87 -18.68 -12.06
N GLU A 229 15.28 -19.87 -12.10
CA GLU A 229 15.81 -20.96 -12.95
C GLU A 229 15.86 -20.58 -14.44
N PRO A 230 14.80 -19.99 -15.04
CA PRO A 230 14.84 -19.55 -16.43
C PRO A 230 15.74 -18.32 -16.67
N ASN A 231 15.82 -17.36 -15.73
CA ASN A 231 16.59 -16.14 -15.92
C ASN A 231 18.09 -16.33 -15.62
N LEU A 232 18.45 -17.22 -14.68
CA LEU A 232 19.82 -17.73 -14.51
C LEU A 232 20.34 -18.35 -15.80
N PHE A 233 19.53 -19.20 -16.42
CA PHE A 233 19.91 -19.87 -17.67
C PHE A 233 20.11 -18.88 -18.83
N ARG A 234 19.35 -17.77 -18.87
CA ARG A 234 19.52 -16.70 -19.86
C ARG A 234 20.76 -15.84 -19.59
N MET A 235 21.06 -15.55 -18.33
CA MET A 235 22.27 -14.81 -17.95
C MET A 235 23.55 -15.61 -18.25
N GLU A 236 23.51 -16.94 -18.11
CA GLU A 236 24.60 -17.87 -18.48
C GLU A 236 24.96 -17.84 -19.97
N GLN A 237 24.02 -17.54 -20.87
CA GLN A 237 24.26 -17.56 -22.32
C GLN A 237 24.85 -16.27 -22.88
N HIS A 238 24.80 -15.16 -22.14
CA HIS A 238 25.15 -13.83 -22.66
C HIS A 238 26.35 -13.17 -21.99
N ALA A 239 26.94 -13.80 -20.97
CA ALA A 239 28.10 -13.28 -20.28
C ALA A 239 29.43 -13.61 -21.00
N GLN A 240 29.92 -12.72 -21.87
CA GLN A 240 31.34 -12.67 -22.24
C GLN A 240 32.04 -11.50 -21.51
N ASP A 241 33.22 -11.80 -20.96
CA ASP A 241 33.95 -11.05 -19.94
C ASP A 241 34.09 -9.53 -20.14
N GLY A 242 33.96 -8.80 -19.02
CA GLY A 242 34.36 -7.40 -18.86
C GLY A 242 33.22 -6.48 -18.40
N ASP A 243 32.09 -6.50 -19.10
CA ASP A 243 30.93 -5.60 -18.89
C ASP A 243 29.73 -6.28 -18.20
N VAL A 244 29.86 -7.58 -17.92
CA VAL A 244 28.79 -8.43 -17.39
C VAL A 244 28.41 -8.05 -15.96
N HIS A 245 29.38 -7.62 -15.14
CA HIS A 245 29.12 -7.36 -13.72
C HIS A 245 28.17 -6.19 -13.49
N GLN A 246 28.35 -5.10 -14.24
CA GLN A 246 27.46 -3.94 -14.13
C GLN A 246 26.09 -4.28 -14.72
N LEU A 247 26.05 -4.93 -15.89
CA LEU A 247 24.80 -5.35 -16.52
C LEU A 247 23.99 -6.31 -15.64
N VAL A 248 24.65 -7.25 -14.97
CA VAL A 248 24.01 -8.19 -14.03
C VAL A 248 23.49 -7.47 -12.80
N MET A 249 24.25 -6.51 -12.24
CA MET A 249 23.78 -5.72 -11.09
C MET A 249 22.60 -4.83 -11.48
N ASP A 250 22.66 -4.17 -12.62
CA ASP A 250 21.56 -3.36 -13.15
C ASP A 250 20.34 -4.23 -13.43
N THR A 251 20.53 -5.44 -13.99
CA THR A 251 19.43 -6.40 -14.22
C THR A 251 18.83 -6.90 -12.90
N ILE A 252 19.64 -7.17 -11.87
CA ILE A 252 19.14 -7.55 -10.54
C ILE A 252 18.36 -6.39 -9.92
N ILE A 253 18.82 -5.15 -10.07
CA ILE A 253 18.13 -3.95 -9.57
C ILE A 253 16.82 -3.73 -10.31
N GLU A 254 16.81 -3.83 -11.64
CA GLU A 254 15.65 -3.61 -12.50
C GLU A 254 14.57 -4.69 -12.35
N ASN A 255 14.96 -5.94 -12.09
CA ASN A 255 14.03 -7.07 -11.96
C ASN A 255 13.63 -7.35 -10.50
N PHE A 256 14.19 -6.65 -9.52
CA PHE A 256 13.75 -6.82 -8.14
C PHE A 256 12.45 -6.08 -7.90
N TRP A 257 11.34 -6.79 -8.10
CA TRP A 257 10.02 -6.27 -7.82
C TRP A 257 9.71 -6.40 -6.32
N LYS A 258 9.56 -5.26 -5.63
CA LYS A 258 9.03 -5.22 -4.25
C LYS A 258 7.55 -4.81 -4.33
N PRO A 259 6.61 -5.63 -3.81
CA PRO A 259 5.21 -5.23 -3.69
C PRO A 259 5.12 -3.91 -2.92
N ARG A 260 4.25 -3.01 -3.38
CA ARG A 260 4.06 -1.75 -2.65
C ARG A 260 3.41 -2.01 -1.30
N THR A 261 3.87 -1.24 -0.33
CA THR A 261 3.37 -1.29 1.05
C THR A 261 1.97 -0.66 1.16
N TYR A 262 1.25 -1.01 2.22
CA TYR A 262 0.01 -0.36 2.61
C TYR A 262 0.20 1.15 2.86
N TYR A 263 1.39 1.58 3.28
CA TYR A 263 1.74 3.00 3.36
C TYR A 263 1.65 3.69 2.00
N GLU A 264 2.19 3.07 0.96
CA GLU A 264 2.09 3.60 -0.40
C GLU A 264 0.65 3.54 -0.92
N TYR A 265 -0.10 2.50 -0.58
CA TYR A 265 -1.52 2.39 -0.89
C TYR A 265 -2.31 3.57 -0.30
N VAL A 266 -2.16 3.82 1.01
CA VAL A 266 -2.88 4.91 1.71
C VAL A 266 -2.47 6.27 1.13
N ARG A 267 -1.18 6.48 0.86
CA ARG A 267 -0.69 7.72 0.22
C ARG A 267 -1.27 7.92 -1.19
N LYS A 268 -1.37 6.86 -2.00
CA LYS A 268 -1.99 6.90 -3.33
C LYS A 268 -3.49 7.19 -3.21
N LYS A 269 -4.19 6.53 -2.28
CA LYS A 269 -5.61 6.72 -1.99
C LYS A 269 -5.91 8.16 -1.57
N MET A 270 -5.21 8.70 -0.59
CA MET A 270 -5.39 10.08 -0.12
C MET A 270 -5.15 11.10 -1.26
N ARG A 271 -4.09 10.92 -2.06
CA ARG A 271 -3.80 11.80 -3.21
C ARG A 271 -4.94 11.79 -4.23
N ILE A 272 -5.43 10.61 -4.60
CA ILE A 272 -6.56 10.48 -5.53
C ILE A 272 -7.81 11.16 -4.94
N ALA A 273 -8.11 10.93 -3.66
CA ALA A 273 -9.24 11.56 -2.99
C ALA A 273 -9.17 13.10 -3.04
N GLU A 274 -7.98 13.68 -2.87
CA GLU A 274 -7.76 15.13 -3.02
C GLU A 274 -7.94 15.60 -4.48
N GLU A 275 -7.41 14.84 -5.44
CA GLU A 275 -7.47 15.17 -6.86
C GLU A 275 -8.90 15.17 -7.42
N ILE A 276 -9.76 14.28 -6.91
CA ILE A 276 -11.16 14.14 -7.36
C ILE A 276 -12.13 14.99 -6.53
N GLY A 277 -11.62 15.76 -5.56
CA GLY A 277 -12.43 16.61 -4.69
C GLY A 277 -13.27 15.83 -3.67
N LEU A 278 -12.92 14.58 -3.36
CA LEU A 278 -13.57 13.76 -2.34
C LEU A 278 -13.21 14.24 -0.93
N ILE A 279 -11.98 14.74 -0.77
CA ILE A 279 -11.49 15.34 0.48
C ILE A 279 -10.88 16.72 0.18
N PRO A 280 -10.82 17.63 1.17
CA PRO A 280 -10.19 18.94 0.98
C PRO A 280 -8.73 18.79 0.58
N LYS A 281 -8.26 19.64 -0.34
CA LYS A 281 -6.83 19.73 -0.65
C LYS A 281 -6.08 20.10 0.62
N GLN A 282 -5.22 19.20 1.10
CA GLN A 282 -4.27 19.59 2.13
C GLN A 282 -3.33 20.64 1.51
N HIS A 283 -3.27 21.84 2.09
CA HIS A 283 -2.14 22.72 1.81
C HIS A 283 -0.88 21.91 2.14
N PRO A 284 0.13 21.86 1.25
CA PRO A 284 1.33 21.11 1.55
C PRO A 284 1.87 21.56 2.91
N PRO A 285 2.28 20.65 3.80
CA PRO A 285 3.01 21.06 4.99
C PRO A 285 4.17 21.96 4.52
N LYS A 286 4.43 23.04 5.25
CA LYS A 286 5.45 24.08 4.95
C LYS A 286 6.90 23.57 4.78
N TYR A 287 7.12 22.26 4.65
CA TYR A 287 8.42 21.60 4.58
C TYR A 287 8.58 20.72 3.32
N ALA A 288 7.99 21.12 2.19
CA ALA A 288 8.30 20.54 0.88
C ALA A 288 8.97 21.59 -0.03
N GLN A 289 10.10 22.12 0.42
CA GLN A 289 11.10 22.79 -0.43
C GLN A 289 12.50 22.47 0.09
N ILE A 290 12.89 21.19 0.06
CA ILE A 290 14.29 20.80 -0.08
C ILE A 290 14.31 19.49 -0.88
N PHE A 291 14.35 19.63 -2.21
CA PHE A 291 15.18 18.85 -3.12
C PHE A 291 15.51 19.77 -4.29
#